data_AF-A0A7K6DU33-F1
#
_entry.id   AF-A0A7K6DU33-F1
#
_cell.length_a   1.000
_cell.length_b   1.000
_cell.length_c   1.000
_cell.angle_alpha   90.00
_cell.angle_beta   90.00
_cell.angle_gamma   90.00
#
_symmetry.space_group_name_H-M   'P 1'
#
loop_
_entity.id
_entity.type
_entity.pdbx_description
1 polymer ?
#
loop_
_entity_poly.entity_id
_entity_poly.type
_entity_poly.pdbx_seq_one_letter_code
_entity_poly.pdbx_strand_id
1 'polypeptide(L)'
;TTIEFAGPLHTTVSKQVRLKNPRNSTLTYNAVLLGRDASGFSLPKGHSVTIPPTKYGFVNVEFTFRFLHPAEAVLILVSSKVDGFDSATLTFSLKSEVRHIEPFGIIRCKSPCYEL
;
A
#
# COMPACT_ATOMS: atom_id res chain seq x y z
N THR A 1 -5.38 -3.81 11.99
CA THR A 1 -6.04 -3.81 10.66
C THR A 1 -4.98 -4.00 9.59
N THR A 2 -5.19 -4.95 8.69
CA THR A 2 -4.24 -5.27 7.60
C THR A 2 -4.86 -4.92 6.25
N ILE A 3 -4.06 -4.37 5.34
CA ILE A 3 -4.44 -4.05 3.97
C ILE A 3 -3.71 -5.01 3.06
N GLU A 4 -4.47 -5.85 2.36
CA GLU A 4 -3.93 -6.88 1.48
C GLU A 4 -3.91 -6.41 0.03
N PHE A 5 -2.76 -6.60 -0.62
CA PHE A 5 -2.53 -6.34 -2.03
C PHE A 5 -2.34 -7.68 -2.73
N ALA A 6 -3.15 -7.95 -3.74
CA ALA A 6 -3.03 -9.16 -4.53
C ALA A 6 -3.19 -8.82 -6.01
N GLY A 7 -2.34 -9.41 -6.84
CA GLY A 7 -2.32 -9.14 -8.27
C GLY A 7 -1.31 -9.97 -9.04
N PRO A 8 -1.29 -9.85 -10.36
CA PRO A 8 -0.27 -10.44 -11.21
C PRO A 8 1.10 -9.78 -10.99
N LEU A 9 2.17 -10.53 -11.26
CA LEU A 9 3.53 -9.98 -11.34
C LEU A 9 3.59 -8.85 -12.38
N HIS A 10 4.41 -7.83 -12.12
CA HIS A 10 4.61 -6.62 -12.93
C HIS A 10 3.41 -5.65 -13.02
N THR A 11 2.37 -5.86 -12.23
CA THR A 11 1.24 -4.91 -12.14
C THR A 11 1.36 -3.99 -10.92
N THR A 12 0.58 -2.91 -10.93
CA THR A 12 0.42 -2.03 -9.77
C THR A 12 -1.03 -2.07 -9.30
N VAL A 13 -1.24 -2.23 -8.00
CA VAL A 13 -2.58 -2.23 -7.38
C VAL A 13 -2.68 -1.05 -6.41
N SER A 14 -3.74 -0.26 -6.55
CA SER A 14 -4.09 0.83 -5.63
C SER A 14 -5.19 0.38 -4.66
N LYS A 15 -4.97 0.58 -3.36
CA LYS A 15 -5.97 0.43 -2.30
C LYS A 15 -6.25 1.79 -1.65
N GLN A 16 -7.50 2.00 -1.25
CA GLN A 16 -7.92 3.24 -0.62
C GLN A 16 -8.30 2.99 0.84
N VAL A 17 -7.66 3.71 1.75
CA VAL A 17 -7.98 3.72 3.18
C VAL A 17 -8.87 4.92 3.45
N ARG A 18 -10.11 4.66 3.87
CA ARG A 18 -11.06 5.70 4.27
C ARG A 18 -10.82 6.09 5.72
N LEU A 19 -10.54 7.35 5.95
CA LEU A 19 -10.35 7.94 7.26
C LEU A 19 -11.59 8.77 7.62
N LYS A 20 -12.06 8.67 8.86
CA LYS A 20 -13.14 9.50 9.39
C LYS A 20 -12.53 10.55 10.31
N ASN A 21 -12.90 11.81 10.13
CA ASN A 21 -12.63 12.85 11.12
C ASN A 21 -13.84 13.00 12.05
N PRO A 22 -13.79 12.47 13.28
CA PRO A 22 -14.87 12.65 14.25
C PRO A 22 -14.82 14.02 14.94
N ARG A 23 -13.76 14.81 14.73
CA ARG A 23 -13.58 16.10 15.39
C ARG A 23 -14.42 17.19 14.69
N ASN A 24 -14.73 18.23 15.46
CA ASN A 24 -15.36 19.46 14.97
C ASN A 24 -14.34 20.46 14.40
N SER A 25 -13.09 20.05 14.23
CA SER A 25 -12.00 20.83 13.63
C SER A 25 -11.34 20.06 12.48
N THR A 26 -10.68 20.79 11.58
CA THR A 26 -9.93 20.18 10.47
C THR A 26 -8.79 19.33 11.01
N LEU A 27 -8.62 18.14 10.46
CA LEU A 27 -7.62 17.16 10.89
C LEU A 27 -6.71 16.82 9.71
N THR A 28 -5.40 17.02 9.88
CA THR A 28 -4.40 16.64 8.87
C THR A 28 -3.60 15.45 9.37
N TYR A 29 -3.44 14.43 8.52
CA TYR A 29 -2.57 13.28 8.75
C TYR A 29 -1.37 13.32 7.81
N ASN A 30 -0.18 13.09 8.35
CA ASN A 30 1.02 12.80 7.58
C ASN A 30 1.24 11.28 7.52
N ALA A 31 1.42 10.76 6.31
CA ALA A 31 1.53 9.37 5.96
C ALA A 31 2.98 8.98 5.72
N VAL A 32 3.43 7.92 6.39
CA VAL A 32 4.77 7.36 6.28
C VAL A 32 4.66 5.86 6.01
N LEU A 33 5.43 5.37 5.05
CA LEU A 33 5.60 3.95 4.78
C LEU A 33 6.90 3.48 5.44
N LEU A 34 6.82 2.49 6.32
CA LEU A 34 7.96 1.91 7.02
C LEU A 34 7.99 0.39 6.82
N GLY A 35 9.15 -0.21 7.05
CA GLY A 35 9.35 -1.66 6.94
C GLY A 35 10.36 -2.02 5.85
N ARG A 36 10.79 -3.29 5.86
CA ARG A 36 11.81 -3.81 4.94
C ARG A 36 11.43 -3.62 3.48
N ASP A 37 10.17 -3.90 3.15
CA ASP A 37 9.69 -3.90 1.77
C ASP A 37 8.90 -2.62 1.43
N ALA A 38 9.03 -1.56 2.25
CA ALA A 38 8.32 -0.30 2.07
C ALA A 38 8.59 0.36 0.70
N SER A 39 9.75 0.10 0.10
CA SER A 39 10.13 0.59 -1.24
C SER A 39 9.25 0.05 -2.37
N GLY A 40 8.53 -1.05 -2.14
CA GLY A 40 7.52 -1.57 -3.06
C GLY A 40 6.17 -0.85 -2.99
N PHE A 41 5.95 -0.04 -1.94
CA PHE A 41 4.72 0.70 -1.71
C PHE A 41 4.91 2.20 -2.01
N SER A 42 3.84 2.87 -2.45
CA SER A 42 3.88 4.31 -2.71
C SER A 42 2.58 5.01 -2.30
N LEU A 43 2.66 6.33 -2.16
CA LEU A 43 1.55 7.22 -1.83
C LEU A 43 1.33 8.18 -3.02
N PRO A 44 0.60 7.77 -4.08
CA PRO A 44 0.51 8.51 -5.34
C PRO A 44 -0.11 9.90 -5.21
N LYS A 45 -0.91 10.13 -4.17
CA LYS A 45 -1.54 11.43 -3.88
C LYS A 45 -0.74 12.28 -2.88
N GLY A 46 0.48 11.87 -2.58
CA GLY A 46 1.35 12.51 -1.61
C GLY A 46 1.15 12.01 -0.18
N HIS A 47 1.95 12.59 0.72
CA HIS A 47 2.10 12.13 2.10
C HIS A 47 1.15 12.82 3.09
N SER A 48 0.32 13.76 2.67
CA SER A 48 -0.55 14.50 3.58
C SER A 48 -2.00 14.41 3.15
N VAL A 49 -2.89 14.19 4.12
CA VAL A 49 -4.34 14.16 3.91
C VAL A 49 -5.02 15.06 4.94
N THR A 50 -5.67 16.11 4.46
CA THR A 50 -6.46 17.03 5.27
C THR A 50 -7.95 16.69 5.17
N ILE A 51 -8.60 16.53 6.32
CA ILE A 51 -9.99 16.09 6.42
C ILE A 51 -10.79 17.17 7.16
N PRO A 52 -11.82 17.76 6.53
CA PRO A 52 -12.69 18.73 7.19
C PRO A 52 -13.42 18.15 8.41
N PRO A 53 -13.93 19.00 9.31
CA PRO A 53 -14.73 18.58 10.46
C PRO A 53 -15.85 17.63 10.07
N THR A 54 -16.04 16.52 10.81
CA THR A 54 -17.12 15.53 10.59
C THR A 54 -17.17 14.85 9.21
N LYS A 55 -16.14 15.03 8.37
CA LYS A 55 -16.06 14.45 7.01
C LYS A 55 -15.13 13.24 6.94
N TYR A 56 -15.04 12.67 5.74
CA TYR A 56 -14.14 11.57 5.41
C TYR A 56 -13.01 12.05 4.50
N GLY A 57 -11.84 11.45 4.68
CA GLY A 57 -10.70 11.58 3.78
C GLY A 57 -10.24 10.21 3.30
N PHE A 58 -9.32 10.21 2.34
CA PHE A 58 -8.83 8.99 1.73
C PHE A 58 -7.33 9.04 1.55
N VAL A 59 -6.66 7.96 1.94
CA VAL A 59 -5.24 7.71 1.62
C VAL A 59 -5.21 6.63 0.56
N ASN A 60 -4.60 6.92 -0.58
CA ASN A 60 -4.33 5.94 -1.61
C ASN A 60 -2.94 5.35 -1.35
N VAL A 61 -2.85 4.03 -1.30
CA VAL A 61 -1.60 3.28 -1.20
C VAL A 61 -1.50 2.40 -2.44
N GLU A 62 -0.39 2.47 -3.13
CA GLU A 62 -0.10 1.63 -4.28
C GLU A 62 0.98 0.62 -3.92
N PHE A 63 0.92 -0.54 -4.56
CA PHE A 63 1.98 -1.55 -4.52
C PHE A 63 2.26 -2.06 -5.92
N THR A 64 3.53 -2.12 -6.31
CA THR A 64 3.97 -2.71 -7.57
C THR A 64 4.58 -4.08 -7.33
N PHE A 65 4.02 -5.13 -7.95
CA PHE A 65 4.51 -6.50 -7.83
C PHE A 65 5.79 -6.70 -8.64
N ARG A 66 6.96 -6.40 -8.05
CA ARG A 66 8.28 -6.55 -8.70
C ARG A 66 8.95 -7.90 -8.45
N PHE A 67 8.58 -8.57 -7.35
CA PHE A 67 9.19 -9.82 -6.91
C PHE A 67 8.10 -10.85 -6.60
N LEU A 68 8.47 -12.13 -6.68
CA LEU A 68 7.56 -13.25 -6.39
C LEU A 68 7.33 -13.48 -4.89
N HIS A 69 8.29 -13.08 -4.05
CA HIS A 69 8.11 -13.22 -2.62
C HIS A 69 7.06 -12.23 -2.10
N PRO A 70 6.27 -12.61 -1.08
CA PRO A 70 5.41 -11.66 -0.37
C PRO A 70 6.22 -10.47 0.14
N ALA A 71 5.60 -9.29 0.18
CA ALA A 71 6.20 -8.08 0.73
C ALA A 71 5.38 -7.60 1.93
N GLU A 72 6.08 -7.14 2.96
CA GLU A 72 5.45 -6.61 4.18
C GLU A 72 5.98 -5.20 4.52
N ALA A 73 5.04 -4.31 4.82
CA ALA A 73 5.32 -2.94 5.24
C ALA A 73 4.25 -2.43 6.21
N VAL A 74 4.40 -1.21 6.70
CA VAL A 74 3.50 -0.55 7.61
C VAL A 74 3.21 0.87 7.11
N LEU A 75 1.93 1.20 6.96
CA LEU A 75 1.49 2.58 6.79
C LEU A 75 1.21 3.17 8.18
N ILE A 76 1.90 4.27 8.50
CA ILE A 76 1.67 5.07 9.70
C ILE A 76 1.08 6.41 9.28
N LEU A 77 -0.01 6.81 9.92
CA LEU A 77 -0.66 8.11 9.75
C LEU A 77 -0.59 8.86 11.07
N VAL A 78 0.19 9.94 11.11
CA VAL A 78 0.38 10.78 12.31
C VAL A 78 -0.40 12.08 12.12
N SER A 79 -1.35 12.36 13.02
CA SER A 79 -2.10 13.61 12.94
C SER A 79 -1.24 14.80 13.35
N SER A 80 -1.31 15.92 12.63
CA SER A 80 -0.72 17.17 13.08
C SER A 80 -1.40 17.69 14.34
N LYS A 81 -0.62 18.18 15.31
CA LYS A 81 -1.14 18.88 16.48
C LYS A 81 -1.74 20.22 16.05
N VAL A 82 -3.00 20.46 16.38
CA VAL A 82 -3.67 21.76 16.22
C VAL A 82 -4.33 22.07 17.56
N ASP A 83 -4.01 23.23 18.15
CA ASP A 83 -4.59 23.80 19.38
C ASP A 83 -4.98 22.80 20.47
N GLY A 84 -4.00 22.36 21.27
CA GLY A 84 -4.25 21.66 22.53
C GLY A 84 -4.73 20.21 22.43
N PHE A 85 -5.04 19.70 21.24
CA PHE A 85 -5.42 18.29 21.05
C PHE A 85 -4.22 17.35 20.96
N ASP A 86 -4.35 16.16 21.54
CA ASP A 86 -3.36 15.09 21.42
C ASP A 86 -3.26 14.58 19.98
N SER A 87 -2.01 14.28 19.60
CA SER A 87 -1.68 13.65 18.33
C SER A 87 -2.17 12.20 18.33
N ALA A 88 -2.99 11.85 17.34
CA ALA A 88 -3.41 10.49 17.09
C ALA A 88 -2.52 9.84 16.01
N THR A 89 -2.12 8.60 16.25
CA THR A 89 -1.40 7.77 15.29
C THR A 89 -2.28 6.59 14.88
N LEU A 90 -2.44 6.37 13.58
CA LEU A 90 -3.09 5.18 13.03
C LEU A 90 -2.04 4.33 12.31
N THR A 91 -2.13 3.01 12.49
CA THR A 91 -1.16 2.07 11.93
C THR A 91 -1.89 0.96 11.18
N PHE A 92 -1.45 0.70 9.96
CA PHE A 92 -1.99 -0.36 9.10
C PHE A 92 -0.85 -1.26 8.62
N SER A 93 -0.98 -2.56 8.84
CA SER A 93 -0.08 -3.53 8.22
C SER A 93 -0.40 -3.63 6.74
N LEU A 94 0.62 -3.65 5.88
CA LEU A 94 0.50 -3.84 4.44
C LEU A 94 1.11 -5.19 4.11
N LYS A 95 0.35 -6.04 3.42
CA LYS A 95 0.82 -7.36 2.95
C LYS A 95 0.52 -7.51 1.47
N SER A 96 1.49 -8.01 0.71
CA SER A 96 1.30 -8.31 -0.70
C SER A 96 1.51 -9.79 -1.02
N GLU A 97 0.76 -10.29 -1.99
CA GLU A 97 0.93 -11.63 -2.55
C GLU A 97 0.75 -11.62 -4.08
N VAL A 98 1.67 -12.25 -4.81
CA VAL A 98 1.50 -12.47 -6.25
C VAL A 98 0.56 -13.66 -6.46
N ARG A 99 -0.57 -13.44 -7.13
CA ARG A 99 -1.57 -14.52 -7.35
C ARG A 99 -1.39 -15.29 -8.64
N HIS A 100 -0.77 -14.68 -9.65
CA HIS A 100 -0.47 -15.35 -10.92
C HIS A 100 0.67 -14.64 -11.65
N ILE A 101 1.30 -15.35 -12.56
CA ILE A 101 2.37 -14.84 -13.43
C ILE A 101 1.82 -14.92 -14.84
N GLU A 102 1.61 -13.76 -15.48
CA GLU A 102 1.17 -13.70 -16.86
C GLU A 102 2.41 -13.76 -17.76
N PRO A 103 2.58 -14.81 -18.59
CA PRO A 103 3.75 -14.93 -19.45
C PRO A 103 3.69 -13.88 -20.55
N PHE A 104 4.78 -13.14 -20.74
CA PHE A 104 4.88 -12.16 -21.84
C PHE A 104 4.89 -12.84 -23.21
N GLY A 105 5.43 -14.05 -23.29
CA GLY A 105 5.45 -14.88 -24.49
C GLY A 105 5.79 -16.32 -24.16
N ILE A 106 5.40 -17.25 -25.05
CA ILE A 106 5.66 -18.68 -24.88
C ILE A 106 6.54 -19.14 -26.04
N ILE A 107 7.72 -19.65 -25.72
CA ILE A 107 8.64 -20.26 -26.69
C ILE A 107 8.54 -21.77 -26.55
N ARG A 108 8.25 -22.47 -27.64
CA ARG A 108 8.25 -23.92 -27.71
C ARG A 108 9.53 -24.39 -28.38
N CYS A 109 10.33 -25.19 -27.69
CA CYS A 109 11.52 -25.82 -28.24
C CYS A 109 11.43 -27.34 -28.11
N LYS A 110 12.01 -28.05 -29.09
CA LYS A 110 12.24 -29.50 -28.99
C LYS A 110 13.71 -29.69 -28.62
N SER A 111 13.98 -30.51 -27.60
CA SER A 111 15.33 -30.92 -27.23
C SER A 111 15.45 -32.44 -27.34
N PRO A 112 16.58 -32.98 -27.81
CA PRO A 112 16.82 -34.41 -27.76
C PRO A 112 16.89 -34.85 -26.29
N CYS A 113 16.24 -35.96 -25.95
CA CYS A 113 16.42 -36.61 -24.65
C CYS A 113 17.72 -37.42 -24.68
N TYR A 114 18.35 -37.61 -23.51
CA TYR A 114 19.49 -38.52 -23.40
C TYR A 114 19.02 -39.97 -23.67
N GLU A 115 19.68 -40.66 -24.59
CA GLU A 115 19.45 -42.09 -24.86
C GLU A 115 20.49 -42.92 -24.08
N LEU A 116 20.04 -43.98 -23.39
CA LEU A 116 20.87 -44.89 -22.58
C LEU A 116 21.43 -46.05 -23.41
#